data_AF-A0A962G2Y6-F1
#
_entry.id   AF-A0A962G2Y6-F1
#
_cell.length_a   1.000
_cell.length_b   1.000
_cell.length_c   1.000
_cell.angle_alpha   90.00
_cell.angle_beta   90.00
_cell.angle_gamma   90.00
#
_symmetry.space_group_name_H-M   'P 1'
#
loop_
_entity.id
_entity.type
_entity.pdbx_description
1 polymer ?
#
loop_
_entity_poly.entity_id
_entity_poly.type
_entity_poly.pdbx_seq_one_letter_code
_entity_poly.pdbx_strand_id
1 'polypeptide(L)'
;MICSAEGLFERVGSTLRAVACLICLAIPGPALANLIVVTTEFDGPVNVDGECSLREAVTNALLDSFAGSPDCVNGSGADSISFANVYFSTPRQI
;
A
#
# COMPACT_ATOMS: atom_id res chain seq x y z
N MET A 1 10.33 11.75 -7.47
CA MET A 1 10.48 12.07 -8.91
C MET A 1 9.94 13.47 -9.11
N ILE A 2 10.85 14.44 -9.26
CA ILE A 2 10.56 15.86 -9.25
C ILE A 2 10.38 16.27 -10.72
N CYS A 3 9.19 16.72 -11.12
CA CYS A 3 9.01 17.36 -12.42
C CYS A 3 9.67 18.75 -12.35
N SER A 4 10.95 18.84 -12.72
CA SER A 4 11.61 20.11 -13.01
C SER A 4 11.00 20.69 -14.29
N ALA A 5 10.12 21.68 -14.12
CA ALA A 5 9.58 22.49 -15.22
C ALA A 5 10.38 23.79 -15.32
N GLU A 6 11.63 23.69 -15.76
CA GLU A 6 12.42 24.86 -16.13
C GLU A 6 12.08 25.20 -17.59
N GLY A 7 11.40 26.33 -17.83
CA GLY A 7 11.44 26.95 -19.16
C GLY A 7 10.14 27.39 -19.83
N LEU A 8 9.12 27.91 -19.11
CA LEU A 8 8.05 28.67 -19.79
C LEU A 8 7.51 29.84 -18.95
N PHE A 9 8.39 30.52 -18.22
CA PHE A 9 8.04 31.62 -17.32
C PHE A 9 8.61 32.95 -17.80
N GLU A 10 7.94 33.64 -18.73
CA GLU A 10 8.26 35.06 -18.95
C GLU A 10 7.04 35.95 -19.26
N ARG A 11 5.95 35.48 -19.89
CA ARG A 11 4.88 36.43 -20.34
C ARG A 11 3.44 35.93 -20.34
N VAL A 12 3.03 35.07 -19.40
CA VAL A 12 1.63 34.59 -19.37
C VAL A 12 0.91 35.09 -18.12
N GLY A 13 -0.12 35.92 -18.36
CA GLY A 13 -0.79 36.74 -17.38
C GLY A 13 -1.33 35.99 -16.16
N SER A 14 -1.46 36.74 -15.06
CA SER A 14 -1.83 36.34 -13.70
C SER A 14 -2.94 35.27 -13.59
N THR A 15 -3.88 35.25 -14.54
CA THR A 15 -5.00 34.30 -14.57
C THR A 15 -4.61 32.88 -14.99
N LEU A 16 -3.58 32.69 -15.83
CA LEU A 16 -3.18 31.35 -16.29
C LEU A 16 -2.45 30.55 -15.19
N ARG A 17 -1.77 31.24 -14.27
CA ARG A 17 -1.13 30.62 -13.09
C ARG A 17 -2.13 29.97 -12.15
N ALA A 18 -3.30 30.59 -11.93
CA ALA A 18 -4.33 30.05 -11.06
C ALA A 18 -4.95 28.77 -11.64
N VAL A 19 -5.16 28.74 -12.96
CA VAL A 19 -5.71 27.57 -13.68
C VAL A 19 -4.73 26.40 -13.66
N ALA A 20 -3.43 26.65 -13.88
CA ALA A 20 -2.41 25.60 -13.81
C ALA A 20 -2.29 24.98 -12.41
N CYS A 21 -2.47 25.77 -11.34
CA CYS A 21 -2.44 25.26 -9.96
C CYS A 21 -3.67 24.40 -9.63
N LEU A 22 -4.84 24.79 -10.13
CA LEU A 22 -6.10 24.02 -9.99
C LEU A 22 -6.05 22.67 -10.73
N ILE A 23 -5.36 22.59 -11.87
CA ILE A 23 -5.21 21.35 -12.64
C ILE A 23 -4.31 20.33 -11.90
N CYS A 24 -3.29 20.78 -11.18
CA CYS A 24 -2.43 19.89 -10.39
C CYS A 24 -3.14 19.25 -9.18
N LEU A 25 -4.17 19.88 -8.62
CA LEU A 25 -4.97 19.36 -7.50
C LEU A 25 -5.98 18.28 -7.92
N ALA A 26 -6.25 18.17 -9.23
CA ALA A 26 -7.23 17.22 -9.77
C ALA A 26 -6.62 15.86 -10.16
N ILE A 27 -5.31 15.69 -10.01
CA ILE A 27 -4.64 14.41 -10.30
C ILE A 27 -4.86 13.51 -9.07
N PRO A 28 -5.64 12.42 -9.16
CA PRO A 28 -5.70 11.45 -8.07
C PRO A 28 -4.28 10.94 -7.80
N GLY A 29 -3.84 11.03 -6.54
CA GLY A 29 -2.55 10.48 -6.13
C GLY A 29 -2.47 8.98 -6.43
N PRO A 30 -1.26 8.41 -6.57
CA PRO A 30 -1.12 6.96 -6.71
C PRO A 30 -1.84 6.25 -5.57
N ALA A 31 -2.73 5.32 -5.91
CA ALA A 31 -3.36 4.43 -4.95
C ALA A 31 -2.27 3.50 -4.40
N LEU A 32 -1.73 3.88 -3.25
CA LEU A 32 -0.96 3.03 -2.36
C LEU A 32 -1.99 2.15 -1.66
N ALA A 33 -2.29 1.00 -2.24
CA ALA A 33 -3.16 -0.02 -1.66
C ALA A 33 -2.52 -1.35 -2.01
N ASN A 34 -2.08 -2.11 -1.00
CA ASN A 34 -1.38 -3.35 -1.24
C ASN A 34 -2.23 -4.57 -0.89
N LEU A 35 -1.93 -5.69 -1.54
CA LEU A 35 -2.54 -6.98 -1.23
C LEU A 35 -1.58 -7.78 -0.36
N ILE A 36 -1.97 -8.01 0.89
CA ILE A 36 -1.19 -8.79 1.84
C ILE A 36 -1.80 -10.19 1.94
N VAL A 37 -1.05 -11.21 1.57
CA VAL A 37 -1.51 -12.61 1.53
C VAL A 37 -1.02 -13.34 2.77
N VAL A 38 -1.96 -13.85 3.57
CA VAL A 38 -1.69 -14.71 4.72
C VAL A 38 -1.38 -16.12 4.23
N THR A 39 -0.20 -16.64 4.58
CA THR A 39 0.30 -17.95 4.14
C THR A 39 0.19 -19.02 5.23
N THR A 40 0.11 -18.63 6.51
CA THR A 40 0.01 -19.55 7.65
C THR A 40 -1.25 -19.32 8.50
N GLU A 41 -1.80 -20.42 9.04
CA GLU A 41 -2.88 -20.39 10.05
C GLU A 41 -2.34 -20.30 11.49
N PHE A 42 -1.01 -20.38 11.66
CA PHE A 42 -0.38 -20.26 12.96
C PHE A 42 -0.45 -18.80 13.44
N ASP A 43 -1.18 -18.59 14.54
CA ASP A 43 -1.23 -17.29 15.23
C ASP A 43 -0.16 -17.24 16.32
N GLY A 44 1.07 -16.96 15.89
CA GLY A 44 2.24 -16.82 16.74
C GLY A 44 2.54 -15.37 17.16
N PRO A 45 3.59 -15.15 17.97
CA PRO A 45 4.18 -13.83 18.10
C PRO A 45 4.71 -13.36 16.74
N VAL A 46 4.68 -12.06 16.51
CA VAL A 46 5.23 -11.42 15.32
C VAL A 46 6.72 -11.74 15.23
N ASN A 47 7.10 -12.53 14.24
CA ASN A 47 8.44 -13.09 14.09
C ASN A 47 8.91 -12.97 12.63
N VAL A 48 10.16 -13.37 12.41
CA VAL A 48 10.70 -13.57 11.05
C VAL A 48 10.95 -15.06 10.89
N ASP A 49 9.92 -15.80 10.48
CA ASP A 49 9.95 -17.26 10.32
C ASP A 49 9.69 -17.73 8.88
N GLY A 50 9.52 -16.79 7.95
CA GLY A 50 9.29 -17.05 6.54
C GLY A 50 7.82 -17.28 6.18
N GLU A 51 6.91 -17.17 7.15
CA GLU A 51 5.48 -17.27 6.95
C GLU A 51 4.78 -15.96 7.33
N CYS A 52 3.73 -15.60 6.60
CA CYS A 52 2.93 -14.41 6.90
C CYS A 52 1.66 -14.84 7.64
N SER A 53 1.61 -14.63 8.96
CA SER A 53 0.42 -14.85 9.78
C SER A 53 -0.59 -13.70 9.65
N LEU A 54 -1.83 -13.93 10.08
CA LEU A 54 -2.85 -12.87 10.11
C LEU A 54 -2.43 -11.70 11.00
N ARG A 55 -1.77 -11.98 12.13
CA ARG A 55 -1.32 -10.95 13.07
C ARG A 55 -0.24 -10.07 12.46
N GLU A 56 0.68 -10.66 11.69
CA GLU A 56 1.72 -9.93 10.97
C GLU A 56 1.16 -9.11 9.82
N ALA A 57 0.24 -9.70 9.03
CA ALA A 57 -0.42 -9.01 7.93
C ALA A 57 -1.18 -7.77 8.41
N VAL A 58 -1.94 -7.89 9.51
CA VAL A 58 -2.66 -6.77 10.12
C VAL A 58 -1.69 -5.72 10.67
N THR A 59 -0.58 -6.14 11.26
CA THR A 59 0.43 -5.21 11.80
C THR A 59 1.10 -4.41 10.69
N ASN A 60 1.47 -5.06 9.56
CA ASN A 60 2.03 -4.37 8.40
C ASN A 60 1.05 -3.38 7.77
N ALA A 61 -0.22 -3.76 7.62
CA ALA A 61 -1.27 -2.87 7.12
C ALA A 61 -1.48 -1.66 8.05
N LEU A 62 -1.51 -1.88 9.36
CA LEU A 62 -1.71 -0.80 10.34
C LEU A 62 -0.53 0.18 10.38
N LEU A 63 0.70 -0.33 10.26
CA LEU A 63 1.92 0.46 10.32
C LEU A 63 2.33 1.05 8.96
N ASP A 64 1.59 0.75 7.89
CA ASP A 64 1.90 1.19 6.53
C ASP A 64 3.35 0.88 6.12
N SER A 65 3.86 -0.28 6.56
CA SER A 65 5.29 -0.63 6.48
C SER A 65 5.55 -2.13 6.69
N PHE A 66 6.82 -2.54 6.63
CA PHE A 66 7.30 -3.88 6.99
C PHE A 66 7.64 -4.03 8.49
N ALA A 67 7.29 -3.06 9.33
CA ALA A 67 7.67 -3.05 10.74
C ALA A 67 6.93 -4.09 11.59
N GLY A 68 5.83 -4.66 11.09
CA GLY A 68 5.21 -5.85 11.66
C GLY A 68 6.08 -7.06 11.40
N SER A 69 6.17 -7.52 10.15
CA SER A 69 7.12 -8.57 9.76
C SER A 69 7.54 -8.39 8.29
N PRO A 70 8.82 -8.65 7.95
CA PRO A 70 9.28 -8.71 6.56
C PRO A 70 8.75 -9.94 5.80
N ASP A 71 8.13 -10.91 6.48
CA ASP A 71 7.56 -12.11 5.84
C ASP A 71 6.24 -11.81 5.12
N CYS A 72 5.57 -10.73 5.53
CA CYS A 72 4.41 -10.19 4.85
C CYS A 72 4.83 -9.06 3.90
N VAL A 73 4.05 -8.83 2.85
CA VAL A 73 4.21 -7.63 2.02
C VAL A 73 3.96 -6.38 2.90
N ASN A 74 4.60 -5.25 2.59
CA ASN A 74 4.39 -4.02 3.33
C ASN A 74 2.94 -3.55 3.21
N GLY A 75 2.47 -2.92 4.27
CA GLY A 75 1.34 -2.01 4.14
C GLY A 75 1.67 -0.86 3.20
N SER A 76 0.66 -0.43 2.46
CA SER A 76 0.67 0.78 1.67
C SER A 76 -0.77 1.31 1.62
N GLY A 77 -1.08 2.31 2.43
CA GLY A 77 -2.38 2.99 2.48
C GLY A 77 -3.57 2.08 2.80
N ALA A 78 -4.52 1.98 1.86
CA ALA A 78 -5.76 1.22 2.06
C ALA A 78 -5.58 -0.24 1.65
N ASP A 79 -4.90 -1.01 2.51
CA ASP A 79 -4.55 -2.39 2.22
C ASP A 79 -5.75 -3.35 2.21
N SER A 80 -5.56 -4.46 1.49
CA SER A 80 -6.45 -5.61 1.50
C SER A 80 -5.71 -6.84 2.01
N ILE A 81 -6.37 -7.60 2.89
CA ILE A 81 -5.82 -8.86 3.42
C ILE A 81 -6.60 -10.01 2.77
N SER A 82 -5.85 -10.97 2.22
CA SER A 82 -6.40 -12.19 1.65
C SER A 82 -5.72 -13.42 2.26
N PHE A 83 -6.41 -14.56 2.24
CA PHE A 83 -5.82 -15.82 2.66
C PHE A 83 -5.46 -16.64 1.42
N ALA A 84 -4.35 -17.36 1.48
CA ALA A 84 -3.98 -18.28 0.42
C ALA A 84 -5.12 -19.26 0.10
N ASN A 85 -5.33 -19.57 -1.18
CA ASN A 85 -6.47 -20.38 -1.62
C ASN A 85 -6.57 -21.76 -0.95
N VAL A 86 -5.45 -22.30 -0.45
CA VAL A 86 -5.39 -23.57 0.28
C VAL A 86 -6.37 -23.63 1.47
N TYR A 87 -6.65 -22.47 2.09
CA TYR A 87 -7.58 -22.36 3.21
C TYR A 87 -9.06 -22.48 2.82
N PHE A 88 -9.38 -22.34 1.54
CA PHE A 88 -10.77 -22.40 1.04
C PHE A 88 -11.01 -23.56 0.05
N SER A 89 -9.95 -24.18 -0.47
CA SER A 89 -10.06 -25.26 -1.47
C SER A 89 -10.35 -26.63 -0.87
N THR A 90 -10.06 -26.84 0.42
CA THR A 90 -10.29 -28.10 1.12
C THR A 90 -11.17 -27.86 2.34
N PRO A 91 -12.31 -28.56 2.50
CA PRO A 91 -13.10 -28.49 3.72
C PRO A 91 -12.22 -28.82 4.94
N ARG A 92 -12.00 -27.85 5.82
CA ARG A 92 -11.22 -28.07 7.04
C ARG A 92 -12.03 -28.98 7.96
N GLN A 93 -11.51 -30.18 8.21
CA GLN A 93 -12.03 -31.07 9.25
C GLN A 93 -11.53 -30.51 10.59
N ILE A 94 -12.43 -29.87 11.34
CA ILE A 94 -12.20 -29.43 12.73
C ILE A 94 -12.51 -30.56 13.70
#